data_AF-A0A5C8HS12-F1
#
_entry.id   AF-A0A5C8HS12-F1
#
_cell.length_a   1.000
_cell.length_b   1.000
_cell.length_c   1.000
_cell.angle_alpha   90.00
_cell.angle_beta   90.00
_cell.angle_gamma   90.00
#
_symmetry.space_group_name_H-M   'P 1'
#
loop_
_entity.id
_entity.type
_entity.pdbx_description
1 polymer ?
#
loop_
_entity_poly.entity_id
_entity_poly.type
_entity_poly.pdbx_seq_one_letter_code
_entity_poly.pdbx_strand_id
1 'polypeptide(L)'
;MTLPRLGVPSTLARRTSRLGLSLVYEDQQEHFGSFAAEHLSPSFPQRAPWGTAQRLRAWQAEALDQYFGMDGPEGIGKGPRDFLAAATPGAGKTTFALRLASELLRRGVIDRIVVVAPTEHLKTQWADAAARVSIRLDPRFSNAQRTPSRQYHGVAVTYAQVAVKSSVHKRIVEESRTLVILDEVHHGGDALSWGDALRDAYGRATRRLLLSGTPFRSDTAPIPFVEYHPNDKGIRLSRTDYNYGYGRALADGVVRPVLFLVYAGKMRWRTRAGDELEAHLGQDNTKDVTSQAWRTALDPEGDWIPAVLRSADRRLSEVRQDVPDAGGLVIATDQTAARAYAAILRDITGEAPTVVLSDDKAASGRIETFGQGTNRWMVAVRMVSEGVDVPRLAVGVYATSASTPLFFAQAIGRFVRARRRGESASVFLPNVPQLLSLANELERERDHALDRGEKDDDGLDDSLLDAAEREEKASDELEQEFSYQALGSVAHFDRVLYDGREFGQLAVPGTPEEEEFLGLPGLLEPEHVHELLMQRQSRQSRHRRVREAREQTAGATEAPALPAPLHRTLREQRQLLNSLVGVYARQSGEPHGAVHAELRRICGGPAVPQATVAQLQARIDLLRARVRS
;
A
#
# COMPACT_ATOMS: atom_id res chain seq x y z
N MET A 1 -26.24 11.72 -82.31
CA MET A 1 -26.59 11.84 -80.88
C MET A 1 -27.60 10.77 -80.52
N THR A 2 -27.08 9.66 -80.00
CA THR A 2 -27.64 8.70 -79.02
C THR A 2 -29.18 8.57 -78.87
N LEU A 3 -29.78 7.79 -79.78
CA LEU A 3 -30.51 6.50 -79.61
C LEU A 3 -30.92 5.98 -78.20
N PRO A 4 -31.99 5.14 -78.06
CA PRO A 4 -33.31 5.66 -77.64
C PRO A 4 -34.18 4.73 -76.72
N ARG A 5 -35.38 5.25 -76.37
CA ARG A 5 -36.74 4.62 -76.38
C ARG A 5 -37.20 3.57 -75.34
N LEU A 6 -38.39 3.89 -74.81
CA LEU A 6 -39.64 3.08 -74.67
C LEU A 6 -39.62 1.90 -73.69
N GLY A 7 -40.67 1.56 -72.94
CA GLY A 7 -42.06 2.01 -72.93
C GLY A 7 -42.97 0.83 -72.57
N VAL A 8 -43.71 0.99 -71.46
CA VAL A 8 -45.07 0.48 -71.16
C VAL A 8 -45.26 -1.03 -70.84
N PRO A 9 -46.16 -1.39 -69.88
CA PRO A 9 -46.23 -2.71 -69.23
C PRO A 9 -47.44 -3.57 -69.69
N SER A 10 -47.46 -4.86 -69.32
CA SER A 10 -48.60 -5.57 -68.71
C SER A 10 -48.59 -7.11 -68.92
N THR A 11 -49.08 -7.79 -67.87
CA THR A 11 -49.88 -9.03 -67.86
C THR A 11 -49.29 -10.44 -68.02
N LEU A 12 -49.73 -11.27 -67.04
CA LEU A 12 -50.28 -12.64 -67.13
C LEU A 12 -49.37 -13.88 -66.90
N ALA A 13 -49.83 -14.65 -65.92
CA ALA A 13 -50.07 -16.11 -65.95
C ALA A 13 -49.12 -17.08 -65.20
N ARG A 14 -49.79 -17.96 -64.46
CA ARG A 14 -49.34 -19.12 -63.68
C ARG A 14 -48.66 -20.21 -64.55
N ARG A 15 -47.62 -20.88 -64.03
CA ARG A 15 -47.60 -22.30 -63.63
C ARG A 15 -46.17 -22.84 -63.42
N THR A 16 -45.97 -23.38 -62.22
CA THR A 16 -45.16 -24.55 -61.83
C THR A 16 -44.19 -25.19 -62.83
N SER A 17 -42.90 -25.23 -62.50
CA SER A 17 -42.03 -26.41 -62.66
C SER A 17 -40.73 -26.32 -61.86
N ARG A 18 -40.42 -27.43 -61.18
CA ARG A 18 -39.21 -27.86 -60.44
C ARG A 18 -37.87 -27.22 -60.82
N LEU A 19 -37.04 -26.89 -59.81
CA LEU A 19 -35.65 -27.36 -59.59
C LEU A 19 -34.92 -26.49 -58.55
N GLY A 20 -34.07 -27.12 -57.74
CA GLY A 20 -32.83 -26.49 -57.26
C GLY A 20 -32.78 -26.08 -55.78
N LEU A 21 -32.00 -26.84 -55.00
CA LEU A 21 -31.42 -26.39 -53.73
C LEU A 21 -30.61 -25.09 -53.93
N SER A 22 -30.82 -24.11 -53.07
CA SER A 22 -29.73 -23.26 -52.55
C SER A 22 -30.09 -22.78 -51.14
N LEU A 23 -29.31 -23.29 -50.17
CA LEU A 23 -29.32 -22.85 -48.79
C LEU A 23 -28.91 -21.38 -48.73
N VAL A 24 -29.82 -20.53 -48.23
CA VAL A 24 -29.51 -19.14 -47.87
C VAL A 24 -28.75 -19.19 -46.56
N TYR A 25 -27.48 -18.78 -46.59
CA TYR A 25 -26.69 -18.46 -45.40
C TYR A 25 -27.28 -17.17 -44.80
N GLU A 26 -27.92 -17.28 -43.64
CA GLU A 26 -28.24 -16.14 -42.78
C GLU A 26 -26.95 -15.70 -42.08
N ASP A 27 -26.49 -14.50 -42.42
CA ASP A 27 -25.32 -13.83 -41.84
C ASP A 27 -25.64 -13.43 -40.39
N GLN A 28 -25.31 -14.31 -39.43
CA GLN A 28 -25.36 -13.97 -38.00
C GLN A 28 -24.17 -13.07 -37.67
N GLN A 29 -24.37 -11.76 -37.79
CA GLN A 29 -23.50 -10.78 -37.13
C GLN A 29 -23.65 -10.94 -35.61
N GLU A 30 -22.61 -11.50 -34.96
CA GLU A 30 -22.47 -11.52 -33.50
C GLU A 30 -22.51 -10.07 -32.97
N HIS A 31 -23.65 -9.69 -32.38
CA HIS A 31 -23.78 -8.43 -31.66
C HIS A 31 -22.81 -8.41 -30.46
N PHE A 32 -21.78 -7.56 -30.51
CA PHE A 32 -20.95 -7.23 -29.36
C PHE A 32 -21.84 -6.58 -28.28
N GLY A 33 -22.25 -7.38 -27.29
CA GLY A 33 -23.21 -6.98 -26.28
C GLY A 33 -22.65 -5.96 -25.29
N SER A 34 -23.14 -4.71 -25.35
CA SER A 34 -23.00 -3.75 -24.24
C SER A 34 -23.57 -4.29 -22.93
N PHE A 35 -24.51 -5.25 -23.04
CA PHE A 35 -25.22 -5.91 -21.95
C PHE A 35 -24.33 -6.80 -21.07
N ALA A 36 -23.28 -7.45 -21.62
CA ALA A 36 -22.42 -8.34 -20.84
C ALA A 36 -21.39 -7.56 -19.99
N ALA A 37 -20.96 -6.41 -20.48
CA ALA A 37 -20.04 -5.53 -19.78
C ALA A 37 -20.69 -4.73 -18.62
N GLU A 38 -21.98 -4.93 -18.38
CA GLU A 38 -22.73 -4.39 -17.24
C GLU A 38 -22.71 -5.35 -16.04
N HIS A 39 -22.31 -6.61 -16.19
CA HIS A 39 -22.41 -7.65 -15.16
C HIS A 39 -21.08 -8.03 -14.49
N LEU A 40 -20.35 -7.04 -13.97
CA LEU A 40 -19.26 -7.25 -13.01
C LEU A 40 -19.74 -6.85 -11.61
N SER A 41 -19.75 -7.80 -10.68
CA SER A 41 -20.14 -7.56 -9.28
C SER A 41 -19.03 -6.82 -8.52
N PRO A 42 -19.27 -5.62 -7.97
CA PRO A 42 -18.68 -5.21 -6.71
C PRO A 42 -19.59 -5.71 -5.56
N SER A 43 -19.02 -6.36 -4.56
CA SER A 43 -19.60 -6.45 -3.22
C SER A 43 -19.95 -5.01 -2.79
N PHE A 44 -21.17 -4.48 -2.67
CA PHE A 44 -22.56 -4.94 -2.60
C PHE A 44 -23.47 -3.77 -3.12
N PRO A 45 -24.73 -3.96 -3.60
CA PRO A 45 -25.68 -2.85 -3.81
C PRO A 45 -26.88 -2.92 -2.86
N GLN A 46 -27.27 -1.83 -2.19
CA GLN A 46 -28.67 -1.63 -1.77
C GLN A 46 -29.12 -0.16 -1.85
N ARG A 47 -30.25 0.00 -2.56
CA ARG A 47 -31.14 1.15 -2.76
C ARG A 47 -30.79 2.18 -3.86
N ALA A 48 -31.33 1.92 -5.06
CA ALA A 48 -32.16 2.91 -5.74
C ALA A 48 -33.40 2.20 -6.37
N PRO A 49 -34.60 2.81 -6.36
CA PRO A 49 -35.83 2.17 -6.82
C PRO A 49 -35.98 2.27 -8.36
N TRP A 50 -36.44 1.17 -8.96
CA TRP A 50 -37.08 1.06 -10.29
C TRP A 50 -36.22 1.40 -11.52
N GLY A 51 -35.61 0.35 -12.09
CA GLY A 51 -35.52 0.14 -13.54
C GLY A 51 -34.39 0.81 -14.32
N THR A 52 -33.12 0.43 -14.09
CA THR A 52 -32.02 0.57 -15.09
C THR A 52 -30.87 -0.40 -14.78
N ALA A 53 -30.26 -0.97 -15.82
CA ALA A 53 -29.08 -1.82 -15.75
C ALA A 53 -27.85 -1.14 -15.10
N GLN A 54 -26.92 -1.97 -14.62
CA GLN A 54 -25.82 -1.68 -13.70
C GLN A 54 -24.79 -0.66 -14.26
N ARG A 55 -24.61 0.49 -13.58
CA ARG A 55 -23.81 1.66 -14.03
C ARG A 55 -22.34 1.59 -13.58
N LEU A 56 -21.43 2.08 -14.45
CA LEU A 56 -20.04 2.38 -14.11
C LEU A 56 -19.96 3.30 -12.87
N ARG A 57 -18.88 3.18 -12.09
CA ARG A 57 -18.59 4.16 -11.02
C ARG A 57 -18.34 5.53 -11.65
N ALA A 58 -18.67 6.61 -10.94
CA ALA A 58 -18.54 7.98 -11.45
C ALA A 58 -17.13 8.25 -12.01
N TRP A 59 -16.08 7.89 -11.26
CA TRP A 59 -14.71 8.09 -11.72
C TRP A 59 -14.38 7.31 -13.00
N GLN A 60 -14.95 6.12 -13.19
CA GLN A 60 -14.70 5.31 -14.39
C GLN A 60 -15.35 5.94 -15.62
N ALA A 61 -16.54 6.51 -15.46
CA ALA A 61 -17.22 7.26 -16.51
C ALA A 61 -16.45 8.54 -16.85
N GLU A 62 -16.07 9.33 -15.84
CA GLU A 62 -15.27 10.54 -16.01
C GLU A 62 -13.93 10.27 -16.70
N ALA A 63 -13.22 9.21 -16.31
CA ALA A 63 -11.96 8.82 -16.94
C ALA A 63 -12.14 8.41 -18.40
N LEU A 64 -13.25 7.74 -18.75
CA LEU A 64 -13.57 7.39 -20.14
C LEU A 64 -13.92 8.64 -20.95
N ASP A 65 -14.71 9.54 -20.38
CA ASP A 65 -15.09 10.81 -21.01
C ASP A 65 -13.85 11.67 -21.26
N GLN A 66 -12.94 11.75 -20.29
CA GLN A 66 -11.66 12.44 -20.46
C GLN A 66 -10.80 11.76 -21.53
N TYR A 67 -10.66 10.42 -21.50
CA TYR A 67 -9.91 9.70 -22.52
C TYR A 67 -10.41 10.02 -23.92
N PHE A 68 -11.73 9.96 -24.15
CA PHE A 68 -12.29 10.24 -25.48
C PHE A 68 -12.39 11.74 -25.81
N GLY A 69 -12.34 12.62 -24.83
CA GLY A 69 -12.28 14.07 -25.03
C GLY A 69 -10.89 14.58 -25.41
N MET A 70 -9.84 13.85 -25.03
CA MET A 70 -8.46 14.19 -25.34
C MET A 70 -8.10 13.95 -26.81
N ASP A 71 -7.20 14.76 -27.31
CA ASP A 71 -6.67 14.66 -28.67
C ASP A 71 -5.69 13.49 -28.78
N GLY A 72 -5.60 12.91 -29.97
CA GLY A 72 -4.67 11.82 -30.22
C GLY A 72 -4.27 11.67 -31.67
N PRO A 73 -3.56 10.58 -32.01
CA PRO A 73 -2.99 10.36 -33.33
C PRO A 73 -4.02 10.35 -34.48
N GLU A 74 -5.29 10.08 -34.16
CA GLU A 74 -6.39 9.98 -35.11
C GLU A 74 -7.22 11.28 -35.21
N GLY A 75 -6.84 12.33 -34.46
CA GLY A 75 -7.45 13.64 -34.49
C GLY A 75 -8.03 14.10 -33.15
N ILE A 76 -8.73 15.22 -33.20
CA ILE A 76 -9.31 15.90 -32.04
C ILE A 76 -10.41 15.03 -31.41
N GLY A 77 -10.35 14.84 -30.08
CA GLY A 77 -11.32 14.02 -29.35
C GLY A 77 -11.39 12.56 -29.82
N LYS A 78 -10.26 11.98 -30.26
CA LYS A 78 -10.14 10.55 -30.65
C LYS A 78 -9.38 9.71 -29.64
N GLY A 79 -8.99 10.33 -28.53
CA GLY A 79 -8.24 9.75 -27.44
C GLY A 79 -6.75 9.58 -27.70
N PRO A 80 -5.93 9.77 -26.66
CA PRO A 80 -4.49 9.85 -26.79
C PRO A 80 -3.88 8.48 -27.08
N ARG A 81 -2.62 8.47 -27.55
CA ARG A 81 -1.86 7.22 -27.66
C ARG A 81 -1.60 6.63 -26.29
N ASP A 82 -1.14 7.46 -25.35
CA ASP A 82 -0.76 7.09 -23.99
C ASP A 82 -1.78 7.69 -23.03
N PHE A 83 -2.28 6.89 -22.08
CA PHE A 83 -3.16 7.38 -21.03
C PHE A 83 -2.79 6.70 -19.71
N LEU A 84 -2.33 7.49 -18.74
CA LEU A 84 -2.03 7.05 -17.39
C LEU A 84 -3.21 7.34 -16.47
N ALA A 85 -3.89 6.27 -16.04
CA ALA A 85 -4.92 6.33 -15.02
C ALA A 85 -4.38 5.77 -13.69
N ALA A 86 -4.16 6.67 -12.74
CA ALA A 86 -3.88 6.30 -11.36
C ALA A 86 -5.20 6.20 -10.60
N ALA A 87 -5.46 5.07 -9.97
CA ALA A 87 -6.64 4.91 -9.13
C ALA A 87 -6.31 4.01 -7.93
N THR A 88 -6.81 4.40 -6.76
CA THR A 88 -6.52 3.70 -5.50
C THR A 88 -6.80 2.19 -5.60
N PRO A 89 -6.02 1.32 -4.93
CA PRO A 89 -6.27 -0.12 -4.93
C PRO A 89 -7.73 -0.47 -4.60
N GLY A 90 -8.35 -1.34 -5.38
CA GLY A 90 -9.77 -1.70 -5.21
C GLY A 90 -10.78 -0.73 -5.86
N ALA A 91 -10.33 0.37 -6.47
CA ALA A 91 -11.23 1.31 -7.17
C ALA A 91 -11.92 0.72 -8.42
N GLY A 92 -11.44 -0.41 -8.93
CA GLY A 92 -11.99 -1.08 -10.12
C GLY A 92 -11.29 -0.71 -11.42
N LYS A 93 -9.95 -0.59 -11.43
CA LYS A 93 -9.13 -0.29 -12.61
C LYS A 93 -9.36 -1.27 -13.76
N THR A 94 -9.46 -2.56 -13.47
CA THR A 94 -9.74 -3.61 -14.45
C THR A 94 -11.06 -3.37 -15.19
N THR A 95 -12.12 -2.98 -14.47
CA THR A 95 -13.41 -2.65 -15.09
C THR A 95 -13.30 -1.46 -16.02
N PHE A 96 -12.65 -0.38 -15.59
CA PHE A 96 -12.38 0.80 -16.45
C PHE A 96 -11.62 0.40 -17.73
N ALA A 97 -10.53 -0.33 -17.58
CA ALA A 97 -9.67 -0.75 -18.69
C ALA A 97 -10.39 -1.64 -19.71
N LEU A 98 -11.19 -2.60 -19.23
CA LEU A 98 -11.96 -3.49 -20.11
C LEU A 98 -13.10 -2.77 -20.81
N ARG A 99 -13.72 -1.76 -20.18
CA ARG A 99 -14.71 -0.90 -20.85
C ARG A 99 -14.07 -0.03 -21.92
N LEU A 100 -12.90 0.54 -21.65
CA LEU A 100 -12.13 1.27 -22.66
C LEU A 100 -11.77 0.35 -23.84
N ALA A 101 -11.26 -0.85 -23.57
CA ALA A 101 -10.89 -1.82 -24.59
C ALA A 101 -12.09 -2.24 -25.45
N SER A 102 -13.25 -2.52 -24.83
CA SER A 102 -14.49 -2.87 -25.53
C SER A 102 -14.94 -1.73 -26.46
N GLU A 103 -14.88 -0.48 -26.00
CA GLU A 103 -15.29 0.67 -26.80
C GLU A 103 -14.32 0.94 -27.95
N LEU A 104 -13.01 0.77 -27.75
CA LEU A 104 -12.00 0.88 -28.81
C LEU A 104 -12.14 -0.22 -29.87
N LEU A 105 -12.46 -1.46 -29.47
CA LEU A 105 -12.78 -2.55 -30.41
C LEU A 105 -14.03 -2.21 -31.22
N ARG A 106 -15.11 -1.75 -30.55
CA ARG A 106 -16.38 -1.41 -31.20
C ARG A 106 -16.25 -0.26 -32.20
N ARG A 107 -15.42 0.74 -31.89
CA ARG A 107 -15.10 1.84 -32.80
C ARG A 107 -14.14 1.42 -33.92
N GLY A 108 -13.64 0.19 -33.89
CA GLY A 108 -12.65 -0.31 -34.83
C GLY A 108 -11.37 0.52 -34.79
N VAL A 109 -10.93 1.00 -33.62
CA VAL A 109 -9.63 1.68 -33.43
C VAL A 109 -8.52 0.66 -33.24
N ILE A 110 -8.83 -0.43 -32.55
CA ILE A 110 -7.94 -1.56 -32.30
C ILE A 110 -8.58 -2.86 -32.79
N ASP A 111 -7.74 -3.85 -33.07
CA ASP A 111 -8.13 -5.22 -33.46
C ASP A 111 -7.59 -6.26 -32.46
N ARG A 112 -6.69 -5.86 -31.56
CA ARG A 112 -6.03 -6.74 -30.59
C ARG A 112 -5.81 -6.07 -29.23
N ILE A 113 -5.82 -6.87 -28.18
CA ILE A 113 -5.51 -6.44 -26.80
C ILE A 113 -4.28 -7.22 -26.29
N VAL A 114 -3.37 -6.54 -25.62
CA VAL A 114 -2.29 -7.16 -24.85
C VAL A 114 -2.37 -6.62 -23.44
N VAL A 115 -2.56 -7.50 -22.45
CA VAL A 115 -2.50 -7.13 -21.04
C VAL A 115 -1.16 -7.58 -20.48
N VAL A 116 -0.40 -6.69 -19.87
CA VAL A 116 0.83 -6.99 -19.14
C VAL A 116 0.56 -6.82 -17.66
N ALA A 117 0.69 -7.89 -16.90
CA ALA A 117 0.49 -7.92 -15.45
C ALA A 117 1.81 -8.27 -14.73
N PRO A 118 1.98 -7.94 -13.45
CA PRO A 118 3.21 -8.27 -12.71
C PRO A 118 3.37 -9.77 -12.45
N THR A 119 2.28 -10.50 -12.25
CA THR A 119 2.33 -11.92 -11.85
C THR A 119 1.51 -12.85 -12.76
N GLU A 120 1.87 -14.14 -12.76
CA GLU A 120 1.14 -15.20 -13.46
C GLU A 120 -0.32 -15.35 -12.98
N HIS A 121 -0.56 -15.10 -11.69
CA HIS A 121 -1.90 -15.15 -11.13
C HIS A 121 -2.77 -14.00 -11.65
N LEU A 122 -2.25 -12.77 -11.66
CA LEU A 122 -2.94 -11.60 -12.18
C LEU A 122 -3.28 -11.74 -13.67
N LYS A 123 -2.36 -12.29 -14.46
CA LYS A 123 -2.62 -12.61 -15.88
C LYS A 123 -3.90 -13.45 -16.06
N THR A 124 -4.08 -14.46 -15.21
CA THR A 124 -5.25 -15.34 -15.26
C THR A 124 -6.51 -14.58 -14.83
N GLN A 125 -6.44 -13.80 -13.74
CA GLN A 125 -7.57 -12.97 -13.30
C GLN A 125 -8.01 -11.93 -14.35
N TRP A 126 -7.05 -11.33 -15.07
CA TRP A 126 -7.35 -10.43 -16.18
C TRP A 126 -8.08 -11.14 -17.32
N ALA A 127 -7.64 -12.35 -17.68
CA ALA A 127 -8.32 -13.15 -18.70
C ALA A 127 -9.75 -13.53 -18.28
N ASP A 128 -9.94 -13.93 -17.02
CA ASP A 128 -11.27 -14.27 -16.48
C ASP A 128 -12.19 -13.04 -16.42
N ALA A 129 -11.65 -11.88 -15.98
CA ALA A 129 -12.39 -10.63 -15.97
C ALA A 129 -12.78 -10.15 -17.38
N ALA A 130 -11.87 -10.29 -18.34
CA ALA A 130 -12.11 -9.97 -19.75
C ALA A 130 -13.17 -10.90 -20.36
N ALA A 131 -13.15 -12.20 -20.04
CA ALA A 131 -14.11 -13.17 -20.54
C ALA A 131 -15.55 -12.83 -20.12
N ARG A 132 -15.75 -12.28 -18.91
CA ARG A 132 -17.07 -11.81 -18.44
C ARG A 132 -17.66 -10.68 -19.29
N VAL A 133 -16.82 -9.92 -19.99
CA VAL A 133 -17.23 -8.85 -20.91
C VAL A 133 -17.06 -9.26 -22.38
N SER A 134 -17.05 -10.58 -22.65
CA SER A 134 -16.89 -11.18 -23.98
C SER A 134 -15.54 -10.91 -24.65
N ILE A 135 -14.52 -10.48 -23.91
CA ILE A 135 -13.15 -10.32 -24.40
C ILE A 135 -12.33 -11.56 -24.03
N ARG A 136 -12.16 -12.48 -24.99
CA ARG A 136 -11.26 -13.64 -24.85
C ARG A 136 -9.78 -13.24 -24.92
N LEU A 137 -9.08 -13.29 -23.79
CA LEU A 137 -7.61 -13.18 -23.72
C LEU A 137 -7.00 -14.55 -23.44
N ASP A 138 -5.86 -14.87 -24.04
CA ASP A 138 -5.10 -16.09 -23.76
C ASP A 138 -4.09 -15.87 -22.61
N PRO A 139 -4.32 -16.43 -21.40
CA PRO A 139 -3.34 -16.35 -20.31
C PRO A 139 -2.23 -17.42 -20.44
N ARG A 140 -2.36 -18.38 -21.36
CA ARG A 140 -1.39 -19.47 -21.58
C ARG A 140 -0.43 -19.19 -22.73
N PHE A 141 -0.50 -17.98 -23.32
CA PHE A 141 0.40 -17.58 -24.39
C PHE A 141 1.86 -17.65 -23.94
N SER A 142 2.71 -18.26 -24.77
CA SER A 142 4.15 -18.37 -24.54
C SER A 142 4.92 -17.79 -25.72
N ASN A 143 6.08 -17.20 -25.45
CA ASN A 143 6.96 -16.65 -26.49
C ASN A 143 7.43 -17.68 -27.52
N ALA A 144 7.29 -18.99 -27.23
CA ALA A 144 7.52 -20.06 -28.19
C ALA A 144 6.49 -20.10 -29.33
N GLN A 145 5.25 -19.69 -29.07
CA GLN A 145 4.15 -19.69 -30.04
C GLN A 145 4.30 -18.57 -31.09
N ARG A 146 5.04 -17.51 -30.77
CA ARG A 146 5.32 -16.30 -31.59
C ARG A 146 4.11 -15.43 -31.95
N THR A 147 2.96 -16.02 -32.24
CA THR A 147 1.74 -15.29 -32.60
C THR A 147 0.55 -15.81 -31.78
N PRO A 148 -0.32 -14.93 -31.27
CA PRO A 148 -1.56 -15.32 -30.60
C PRO A 148 -2.48 -16.12 -31.52
N SER A 149 -3.24 -17.07 -30.96
CA SER A 149 -4.26 -17.80 -31.71
C SER A 149 -5.41 -16.88 -32.13
N ARG A 150 -5.94 -17.07 -33.34
CA ARG A 150 -7.03 -16.25 -33.92
C ARG A 150 -8.35 -16.32 -33.15
N GLN A 151 -8.53 -17.33 -32.32
CA GLN A 151 -9.74 -17.48 -31.49
C GLN A 151 -9.78 -16.51 -30.30
N TYR A 152 -8.67 -15.83 -29.99
CA TYR A 152 -8.59 -14.85 -28.92
C TYR A 152 -8.51 -13.44 -29.50
N HIS A 153 -9.09 -12.48 -28.79
CA HIS A 153 -8.92 -11.05 -29.10
C HIS A 153 -7.53 -10.55 -28.67
N GLY A 154 -6.77 -11.36 -27.95
CA GLY A 154 -5.47 -10.95 -27.45
C GLY A 154 -4.86 -11.91 -26.44
N VAL A 155 -3.83 -11.43 -25.75
CA VAL A 155 -3.07 -12.20 -24.76
C VAL A 155 -2.96 -11.44 -23.46
N ALA A 156 -2.89 -12.18 -22.36
CA ALA A 156 -2.43 -11.65 -21.09
C ALA A 156 -1.03 -12.25 -20.84
N VAL A 157 -0.06 -11.46 -20.39
CA VAL A 157 1.36 -11.85 -20.23
C VAL A 157 1.97 -11.16 -19.02
N THR A 158 3.15 -11.60 -18.58
CA THR A 158 3.88 -10.95 -17.49
C THR A 158 4.96 -9.99 -17.98
N TYR A 159 5.36 -9.01 -17.17
CA TYR A 159 6.52 -8.15 -17.48
C TYR A 159 7.79 -8.96 -17.74
N ALA A 160 8.05 -9.97 -16.91
CA ALA A 160 9.17 -10.90 -17.09
C ALA A 160 9.10 -11.64 -18.44
N GLN A 161 7.91 -12.11 -18.85
CA GLN A 161 7.73 -12.74 -20.16
C GLN A 161 8.05 -11.79 -21.32
N VAL A 162 7.65 -10.52 -21.22
CA VAL A 162 7.99 -9.51 -22.24
C VAL A 162 9.51 -9.28 -22.27
N ALA A 163 10.14 -9.15 -21.11
CA ALA A 163 11.58 -8.94 -20.97
C ALA A 163 12.42 -10.07 -21.58
N VAL A 164 11.97 -11.33 -21.42
CA VAL A 164 12.67 -12.49 -22.00
C VAL A 164 12.74 -12.42 -23.54
N LYS A 165 11.73 -11.88 -24.21
CA LYS A 165 11.71 -11.83 -25.68
C LYS A 165 10.82 -10.72 -26.26
N SER A 166 11.25 -9.48 -26.09
CA SER A 166 10.54 -8.27 -26.58
C SER A 166 10.16 -8.34 -28.07
N SER A 167 11.02 -8.94 -28.91
CA SER A 167 10.80 -9.09 -30.36
C SER A 167 9.51 -9.83 -30.73
N VAL A 168 9.03 -10.78 -29.92
CA VAL A 168 7.74 -11.46 -30.15
C VAL A 168 6.59 -10.48 -29.98
N HIS A 169 6.62 -9.68 -28.92
CA HIS A 169 5.60 -8.70 -28.60
C HIS A 169 5.61 -7.52 -29.58
N LYS A 170 6.79 -7.07 -29.99
CA LYS A 170 6.97 -6.09 -31.06
C LYS A 170 6.25 -6.50 -32.33
N ARG A 171 6.44 -7.75 -32.76
CA ARG A 171 5.77 -8.30 -33.93
C ARG A 171 4.24 -8.32 -33.78
N ILE A 172 3.72 -8.70 -32.61
CA ILE A 172 2.27 -8.71 -32.32
C ILE A 172 1.65 -7.32 -32.56
N VAL A 173 2.36 -6.27 -32.12
CA VAL A 173 1.92 -4.89 -32.22
C VAL A 173 2.13 -4.30 -33.61
N GLU A 174 3.16 -4.73 -34.35
CA GLU A 174 3.40 -4.30 -35.73
C GLU A 174 2.42 -4.95 -36.73
N GLU A 175 1.96 -6.17 -36.47
CA GLU A 175 1.06 -6.91 -37.36
C GLU A 175 -0.43 -6.53 -37.20
N SER A 176 -0.84 -5.90 -36.10
CA SER A 176 -2.24 -5.48 -35.91
C SER A 176 -2.38 -4.31 -34.95
N ARG A 177 -3.44 -3.53 -35.12
CA ARG A 177 -3.70 -2.36 -34.27
C ARG A 177 -4.00 -2.83 -32.85
N THR A 178 -3.08 -2.56 -31.93
CA THR A 178 -3.09 -3.18 -30.61
C THR A 178 -3.24 -2.13 -29.52
N LEU A 179 -4.16 -2.39 -28.58
CA LEU A 179 -4.16 -1.76 -27.27
C LEU A 179 -3.27 -2.57 -26.32
N VAL A 180 -2.27 -1.91 -25.74
CA VAL A 180 -1.46 -2.49 -24.66
C VAL A 180 -1.94 -1.91 -23.33
N ILE A 181 -2.36 -2.77 -22.42
CA ILE A 181 -2.73 -2.41 -21.05
C ILE A 181 -1.58 -2.83 -20.15
N LEU A 182 -0.96 -1.87 -19.49
CA LEU A 182 0.13 -2.06 -18.53
C LEU A 182 -0.46 -1.92 -17.13
N ASP A 183 -0.70 -3.05 -16.46
CA ASP A 183 -1.26 -3.07 -15.11
C ASP A 183 -0.17 -2.97 -14.04
N GLU A 184 -0.41 -2.16 -13.01
CA GLU A 184 0.57 -1.82 -11.98
C GLU A 184 1.91 -1.40 -12.61
N VAL A 185 1.84 -0.38 -13.47
CA VAL A 185 2.91 -0.02 -14.41
C VAL A 185 4.22 0.38 -13.75
N HIS A 186 4.22 0.66 -12.45
CA HIS A 186 5.43 0.86 -11.66
C HIS A 186 6.36 -0.35 -11.71
N HIS A 187 5.85 -1.57 -11.87
CA HIS A 187 6.68 -2.76 -12.06
C HIS A 187 7.58 -2.67 -13.29
N GLY A 188 7.14 -1.96 -14.34
CA GLY A 188 7.95 -1.71 -15.53
C GLY A 188 9.23 -0.91 -15.29
N GLY A 189 9.40 -0.32 -14.10
CA GLY A 189 10.61 0.36 -13.65
C GLY A 189 11.43 -0.40 -12.59
N ASP A 190 10.97 -1.57 -12.10
CA ASP A 190 11.65 -2.33 -11.02
C ASP A 190 13.03 -2.83 -11.45
N ALA A 191 13.21 -3.08 -12.76
CA ALA A 191 14.48 -3.43 -13.37
C ALA A 191 14.65 -2.65 -14.69
N LEU A 192 15.83 -2.05 -14.89
CA LEU A 192 16.20 -1.34 -16.14
C LEU A 192 15.91 -2.18 -17.38
N SER A 193 16.15 -3.50 -17.30
CA SER A 193 15.91 -4.45 -18.39
C SER A 193 14.44 -4.60 -18.78
N TRP A 194 13.50 -4.42 -17.85
CA TRP A 194 12.07 -4.46 -18.15
C TRP A 194 11.63 -3.20 -18.86
N GLY A 195 12.16 -2.04 -18.43
CA GLY A 195 11.89 -0.75 -19.07
C GLY A 195 12.27 -0.73 -20.55
N ASP A 196 13.48 -1.19 -20.88
CA ASP A 196 13.96 -1.25 -22.26
C ASP A 196 13.18 -2.25 -23.12
N ALA A 197 12.87 -3.41 -22.56
CA ALA A 197 12.08 -4.42 -23.26
C ALA A 197 10.66 -3.95 -23.59
N LEU A 198 10.01 -3.21 -22.69
CA LEU A 198 8.70 -2.61 -22.93
C LEU A 198 8.76 -1.58 -24.05
N ARG A 199 9.78 -0.71 -24.07
CA ARG A 199 9.96 0.30 -25.13
C ARG A 199 10.14 -0.36 -26.50
N ASP A 200 10.96 -1.41 -26.59
CA ASP A 200 11.15 -2.18 -27.83
C ASP A 200 9.88 -2.93 -28.25
N ALA A 201 9.20 -3.59 -27.31
CA ALA A 201 8.00 -4.39 -27.57
C ALA A 201 6.77 -3.55 -27.96
N TYR A 202 6.52 -2.44 -27.26
CA TYR A 202 5.24 -1.74 -27.31
C TYR A 202 5.35 -0.28 -27.76
N GLY A 203 6.54 0.16 -28.20
CA GLY A 203 6.78 1.51 -28.72
C GLY A 203 5.83 1.92 -29.84
N ARG A 204 5.40 0.96 -30.68
CA ARG A 204 4.53 1.17 -31.86
C ARG A 204 3.06 0.84 -31.62
N ALA A 205 2.63 0.62 -30.37
CA ALA A 205 1.25 0.32 -30.06
C ALA A 205 0.29 1.43 -30.52
N THR A 206 -0.88 1.04 -31.00
CA THR A 206 -1.92 1.97 -31.47
C THR A 206 -2.45 2.80 -30.31
N ARG A 207 -2.64 2.16 -29.16
CA ARG A 207 -3.03 2.76 -27.88
C ARG A 207 -2.30 2.04 -26.74
N ARG A 208 -1.97 2.76 -25.67
CA ARG A 208 -1.37 2.25 -24.44
C ARG A 208 -2.12 2.83 -23.25
N LEU A 209 -2.69 1.95 -22.45
CA LEU A 209 -3.33 2.29 -21.18
C LEU A 209 -2.39 1.88 -20.06
N LEU A 210 -1.95 2.84 -19.25
CA LEU A 210 -1.11 2.63 -18.10
C LEU A 210 -2.00 2.72 -16.85
N LEU A 211 -1.98 1.70 -16.01
CA LEU A 211 -2.75 1.65 -14.77
C LEU A 211 -1.80 1.60 -13.58
N SER A 212 -2.06 2.41 -12.56
CA SER A 212 -1.30 2.40 -11.32
C SER A 212 -2.20 2.46 -10.10
N GLY A 213 -1.89 1.69 -9.06
CA GLY A 213 -2.46 1.85 -7.72
C GLY A 213 -1.83 3.01 -6.93
N THR A 214 -0.60 3.37 -7.26
CA THR A 214 0.19 4.39 -6.57
C THR A 214 0.45 5.56 -7.52
N PRO A 215 -0.14 6.74 -7.27
CA PRO A 215 -0.13 7.86 -8.23
C PRO A 215 1.25 8.50 -8.45
N PHE A 216 2.23 8.26 -7.59
CA PHE A 216 3.48 9.02 -7.58
C PHE A 216 4.74 8.15 -7.58
N ARG A 217 5.69 8.49 -8.46
CA ARG A 217 7.09 8.07 -8.35
C ARG A 217 8.01 9.25 -8.65
N SER A 218 9.00 9.43 -7.79
CA SER A 218 10.19 10.26 -7.99
C SER A 218 11.42 9.43 -8.40
N ASP A 219 11.24 8.19 -8.90
CA ASP A 219 12.38 7.31 -9.15
C ASP A 219 13.29 7.82 -10.29
N THR A 220 14.59 7.55 -10.12
CA THR A 220 15.68 7.72 -11.08
C THR A 220 15.48 6.93 -12.39
N ALA A 221 14.73 5.82 -12.37
CA ALA A 221 14.39 5.01 -13.54
C ALA A 221 12.99 5.38 -14.10
N PRO A 222 12.90 6.10 -15.24
CA PRO A 222 11.61 6.53 -15.78
C PRO A 222 10.81 5.35 -16.32
N ILE A 223 9.55 5.24 -15.87
CA ILE A 223 8.59 4.25 -16.36
C ILE A 223 8.39 4.48 -17.88
N PRO A 224 8.46 3.43 -18.71
CA PRO A 224 8.15 3.54 -20.13
C PRO A 224 6.79 4.16 -20.40
N PHE A 225 6.75 5.09 -21.35
CA PHE A 225 5.54 5.78 -21.83
C PHE A 225 4.87 6.73 -20.83
N VAL A 226 5.47 6.97 -19.67
CA VAL A 226 5.03 8.01 -18.72
C VAL A 226 5.80 9.30 -19.02
N GLU A 227 5.08 10.42 -19.10
CA GLU A 227 5.67 11.76 -19.21
C GLU A 227 6.10 12.26 -17.83
N TYR A 228 7.25 12.94 -17.77
CA TYR A 228 7.77 13.52 -16.54
C TYR A 228 8.00 15.02 -16.72
N HIS A 229 7.46 15.84 -15.82
CA HIS A 229 7.67 17.28 -15.78
C HIS A 229 8.40 17.69 -14.50
N PRO A 230 9.33 18.66 -14.56
CA PRO A 230 9.95 19.20 -13.35
C PRO A 230 8.90 19.95 -12.51
N ASN A 231 8.92 19.75 -11.20
CA ASN A 231 8.22 20.60 -10.23
C ASN A 231 9.03 21.87 -9.91
N ASP A 232 8.52 22.70 -9.01
CA ASP A 232 9.16 23.96 -8.60
C ASP A 232 10.55 23.80 -7.96
N LYS A 233 10.84 22.63 -7.39
CA LYS A 233 12.18 22.26 -6.89
C LYS A 233 13.06 21.58 -7.96
N GLY A 234 12.60 21.49 -9.21
CA GLY A 234 13.33 20.85 -10.33
C GLY A 234 13.31 19.32 -10.31
N ILE A 235 12.51 18.70 -9.45
CA ILE A 235 12.34 17.24 -9.35
C ILE A 235 11.38 16.79 -10.44
N ARG A 236 11.76 15.74 -11.20
CA ARG A 236 10.92 15.19 -12.27
C ARG A 236 9.79 14.35 -11.69
N LEU A 237 8.55 14.81 -11.82
CA LEU A 237 7.35 14.10 -11.39
C LEU A 237 6.59 13.50 -12.58
N SER A 238 6.08 12.29 -12.42
CA SER A 238 5.23 11.64 -13.42
C SER A 238 3.91 12.39 -13.58
N ARG A 239 3.54 12.70 -14.83
CA ARG A 239 2.25 13.28 -15.17
C ARG A 239 1.21 12.18 -15.32
N THR A 240 0.16 12.27 -14.52
CA THR A 240 -1.01 11.39 -14.60
C THR A 240 -2.12 12.07 -15.38
N ASP A 241 -2.72 11.38 -16.35
CA ASP A 241 -3.83 11.93 -17.13
C ASP A 241 -5.13 11.94 -16.33
N TYR A 242 -5.37 10.88 -15.55
CA TYR A 242 -6.52 10.78 -14.66
C TYR A 242 -6.12 10.24 -13.29
N ASN A 243 -6.39 10.99 -12.22
CA ASN A 243 -6.08 10.58 -10.85
C ASN A 243 -7.36 10.39 -10.02
N TYR A 244 -7.54 9.18 -9.50
CA TYR A 244 -8.55 8.81 -8.51
C TYR A 244 -7.86 8.35 -7.23
N GLY A 245 -7.39 9.34 -6.45
CA GLY A 245 -6.66 9.12 -5.21
C GLY A 245 -7.52 8.55 -4.08
N TYR A 246 -6.86 8.19 -2.98
CA TYR A 246 -7.48 7.59 -1.81
C TYR A 246 -8.58 8.47 -1.19
N GLY A 247 -8.36 9.79 -1.08
CA GLY A 247 -9.34 10.73 -0.54
C GLY A 247 -10.67 10.73 -1.24
N ARG A 248 -10.62 10.88 -2.57
CA ARG A 248 -11.82 10.84 -3.42
C ARG A 248 -12.52 9.49 -3.31
N ALA A 249 -11.75 8.40 -3.28
CA ALA A 249 -12.31 7.07 -3.13
C ALA A 249 -13.01 6.84 -1.78
N LEU A 250 -12.51 7.45 -0.72
CA LEU A 250 -13.12 7.41 0.61
C LEU A 250 -14.43 8.20 0.62
N ALA A 251 -14.43 9.41 0.06
CA ALA A 251 -15.63 10.26 -0.05
C ALA A 251 -16.74 9.58 -0.88
N ASP A 252 -16.36 8.87 -1.94
CA ASP A 252 -17.29 8.10 -2.78
C ASP A 252 -17.73 6.77 -2.12
N GLY A 253 -17.20 6.43 -0.94
CA GLY A 253 -17.48 5.17 -0.22
C GLY A 253 -16.98 3.91 -0.93
N VAL A 254 -16.01 4.06 -1.84
CA VAL A 254 -15.41 2.97 -2.62
C VAL A 254 -14.37 2.20 -1.81
N VAL A 255 -13.67 2.91 -0.94
CA VAL A 255 -12.73 2.36 0.04
C VAL A 255 -13.20 2.71 1.45
N ARG A 256 -12.61 2.05 2.44
CA ARG A 256 -12.86 2.32 3.86
C ARG A 256 -11.69 3.05 4.52
N PRO A 257 -11.95 3.78 5.61
CA PRO A 257 -10.89 4.42 6.36
C PRO A 257 -9.95 3.39 7.01
N VAL A 258 -8.66 3.74 7.06
CA VAL A 258 -7.63 3.01 7.79
C VAL A 258 -7.22 3.85 9.00
N LEU A 259 -7.25 3.24 10.18
CA LEU A 259 -6.73 3.83 11.41
C LEU A 259 -5.35 3.24 11.70
N PHE A 260 -4.35 4.09 11.93
CA PHE A 260 -3.02 3.63 12.30
C PHE A 260 -2.84 3.67 13.81
N LEU A 261 -2.68 2.51 14.45
CA LEU A 261 -2.40 2.40 15.88
C LEU A 261 -0.89 2.31 16.07
N VAL A 262 -0.30 3.36 16.63
CA VAL A 262 1.15 3.51 16.76
C VAL A 262 1.60 3.00 18.13
N TYR A 263 2.54 2.05 18.11
CA TYR A 263 3.14 1.47 19.31
C TYR A 263 4.60 1.92 19.43
N ALA A 264 4.91 2.60 20.53
CA ALA A 264 6.25 2.91 20.96
C ALA A 264 6.81 1.80 21.85
N GLY A 265 8.05 1.96 22.30
CA GLY A 265 8.65 0.99 23.21
C GLY A 265 10.10 1.26 23.55
N LYS A 266 10.51 0.79 24.73
CA LYS A 266 11.91 0.80 25.15
C LYS A 266 12.58 -0.45 24.59
N MET A 267 13.68 -0.26 23.86
CA MET A 267 14.46 -1.30 23.20
C MET A 267 15.85 -1.33 23.81
N ARG A 268 16.32 -2.51 24.18
CA ARG A 268 17.68 -2.75 24.67
C ARG A 268 18.32 -3.85 23.86
N TRP A 269 19.52 -3.60 23.35
CA TRP A 269 20.28 -4.58 22.59
C TRP A 269 21.77 -4.43 22.85
N ARG A 270 22.55 -5.47 22.53
CA ARG A 270 24.00 -5.45 22.60
C ARG A 270 24.60 -5.38 21.20
N THR A 271 25.51 -4.44 21.01
CA THR A 271 26.30 -4.33 19.77
C THR A 271 27.49 -5.30 19.76
N ARG A 272 28.13 -5.48 18.60
CA ARG A 272 29.34 -6.31 18.47
C ARG A 272 30.50 -5.85 19.35
N ALA A 273 30.59 -4.56 19.65
CA ALA A 273 31.61 -4.00 20.54
C ALA A 273 31.39 -4.36 22.02
N GLY A 274 30.30 -5.07 22.34
CA GLY A 274 29.88 -5.36 23.70
C GLY A 274 29.09 -4.22 24.34
N ASP A 275 28.95 -3.07 23.65
CA ASP A 275 28.20 -1.93 24.17
C ASP A 275 26.71 -2.26 24.21
N GLU A 276 26.11 -2.12 25.39
CA GLU A 276 24.67 -2.15 25.56
C GLU A 276 24.06 -0.80 25.17
N LEU A 277 23.14 -0.86 24.22
CA LEU A 277 22.37 0.28 23.74
C LEU A 277 20.95 0.19 24.28
N GLU A 278 20.41 1.35 24.62
CA GLU A 278 19.02 1.51 25.01
C GLU A 278 18.44 2.69 24.23
N ALA A 279 17.38 2.45 23.47
CA ALA A 279 16.66 3.48 22.73
C ALA A 279 15.16 3.32 22.90
N HIS A 280 14.43 4.41 22.75
CA HIS A 280 12.98 4.40 22.69
C HIS A 280 12.51 4.64 21.27
N LEU A 281 11.67 3.76 20.74
CA LEU A 281 10.90 4.05 19.53
C LEU A 281 9.99 5.26 19.80
N GLY A 282 9.97 6.22 18.88
CA GLY A 282 9.24 7.49 19.03
C GLY A 282 10.01 8.65 19.67
N GLN A 283 11.28 8.47 20.02
CA GLN A 283 12.16 9.58 20.42
C GLN A 283 13.10 9.99 19.29
N ASP A 284 13.59 11.23 19.36
CA ASP A 284 14.64 11.74 18.49
C ASP A 284 15.91 10.89 18.62
N ASN A 285 16.09 9.92 17.74
CA ASN A 285 17.29 9.08 17.68
C ASN A 285 18.02 9.32 16.34
N THR A 286 19.29 8.93 16.25
CA THR A 286 19.96 8.87 14.96
C THR A 286 19.33 7.79 14.09
N LYS A 287 19.39 7.93 12.75
CA LYS A 287 18.82 6.96 11.80
C LYS A 287 19.26 5.52 12.13
N ASP A 288 20.55 5.29 12.33
CA ASP A 288 21.10 3.97 12.65
C ASP A 288 20.54 3.36 13.95
N VAL A 289 20.38 4.18 14.98
CA VAL A 289 19.84 3.76 16.29
C VAL A 289 18.36 3.42 16.15
N THR A 290 17.60 4.22 15.40
CA THR A 290 16.18 3.94 15.10
C THR A 290 16.04 2.63 14.34
N SER A 291 16.83 2.39 13.29
CA SER A 291 16.78 1.14 12.52
C SER A 291 17.16 -0.07 13.36
N GLN A 292 18.13 0.05 14.26
CA GLN A 292 18.49 -1.03 15.20
C GLN A 292 17.38 -1.30 16.22
N ALA A 293 16.86 -0.24 16.86
CA ALA A 293 15.75 -0.36 17.82
C ALA A 293 14.49 -0.95 17.17
N TRP A 294 14.20 -0.59 15.91
CA TRP A 294 13.10 -1.16 15.15
C TRP A 294 13.30 -2.66 14.92
N ARG A 295 14.50 -3.11 14.52
CA ARG A 295 14.79 -4.55 14.44
C ARG A 295 14.66 -5.26 15.79
N THR A 296 15.09 -4.63 16.89
CA THR A 296 14.87 -5.16 18.26
C THR A 296 13.39 -5.32 18.58
N ALA A 297 12.56 -4.38 18.15
CA ALA A 297 11.13 -4.43 18.38
C ALA A 297 10.47 -5.62 17.67
N LEU A 298 10.97 -5.97 16.48
CA LEU A 298 10.44 -7.05 15.65
C LEU A 298 10.93 -8.45 16.09
N ASP A 299 11.81 -8.54 17.09
CA ASP A 299 12.29 -9.83 17.59
C ASP A 299 11.12 -10.64 18.20
N PRO A 300 10.82 -11.86 17.70
CA PRO A 300 9.79 -12.71 18.28
C PRO A 300 10.05 -13.14 19.72
N GLU A 301 11.32 -13.14 20.16
CA GLU A 301 11.70 -13.49 21.53
C GLU A 301 11.57 -12.31 22.50
N GLY A 302 11.36 -11.09 22.01
CA GLY A 302 11.12 -9.90 22.83
C GLY A 302 9.66 -9.74 23.24
N ASP A 303 9.35 -8.81 24.17
CA ASP A 303 7.97 -8.62 24.64
C ASP A 303 7.14 -7.69 23.74
N TRP A 304 7.77 -6.93 22.83
CA TRP A 304 7.07 -5.96 21.98
C TRP A 304 6.09 -6.63 21.01
N ILE A 305 6.54 -7.58 20.19
CA ILE A 305 5.68 -8.28 19.22
C ILE A 305 4.52 -9.01 19.93
N PRO A 306 4.74 -9.84 20.97
CA PRO A 306 3.64 -10.48 21.68
C PRO A 306 2.62 -9.49 22.25
N ALA A 307 3.06 -8.34 22.76
CA ALA A 307 2.14 -7.30 23.24
C ALA A 307 1.30 -6.67 22.13
N VAL A 308 1.93 -6.35 20.98
CA VAL A 308 1.22 -5.81 19.82
C VAL A 308 0.25 -6.84 19.23
N LEU A 309 0.64 -8.10 19.11
CA LEU A 309 -0.23 -9.18 18.61
C LEU A 309 -1.44 -9.41 19.53
N ARG A 310 -1.27 -9.34 20.86
CA ARG A 310 -2.40 -9.40 21.81
C ARG A 310 -3.38 -8.25 21.60
N SER A 311 -2.85 -7.04 21.45
CA SER A 311 -3.66 -5.83 21.25
C SER A 311 -4.40 -5.87 19.91
N ALA A 312 -3.73 -6.38 18.86
CA ALA A 312 -4.32 -6.59 17.55
C ALA A 312 -5.39 -7.68 17.55
N ASP A 313 -5.22 -8.78 18.29
CA ASP A 313 -6.27 -9.81 18.41
C ASP A 313 -7.48 -9.33 19.22
N ARG A 314 -7.26 -8.50 20.24
CA ARG A 314 -8.36 -7.82 20.94
C ARG A 314 -9.12 -6.91 19.98
N ARG A 315 -8.42 -6.07 19.20
CA ARG A 315 -9.03 -5.24 18.15
C ARG A 315 -9.83 -6.08 17.15
N LEU A 316 -9.27 -7.20 16.70
CA LEU A 316 -9.97 -8.11 15.77
C LEU A 316 -11.22 -8.70 16.40
N SER A 317 -11.18 -9.05 17.69
CA SER A 317 -12.35 -9.56 18.42
C SER A 317 -13.48 -8.55 18.50
N GLU A 318 -13.15 -7.26 18.71
CA GLU A 318 -14.13 -6.17 18.69
C GLU A 318 -14.75 -5.98 17.30
N VAL A 319 -13.92 -5.92 16.26
CA VAL A 319 -14.39 -5.82 14.86
C VAL A 319 -15.30 -7.00 14.50
N ARG A 320 -15.01 -8.20 15.02
CA ARG A 320 -15.80 -9.42 14.77
C ARG A 320 -17.15 -9.45 15.47
N GLN A 321 -17.46 -8.52 16.37
CA GLN A 321 -18.83 -8.35 16.89
C GLN A 321 -19.78 -7.89 15.79
N ASP A 322 -19.32 -6.96 14.94
CA ASP A 322 -20.11 -6.41 13.83
C ASP A 322 -19.88 -7.16 12.51
N VAL A 323 -18.67 -7.67 12.31
CA VAL A 323 -18.20 -8.31 11.08
C VAL A 323 -17.63 -9.70 11.41
N PRO A 324 -18.48 -10.74 11.58
CA PRO A 324 -18.09 -12.01 12.19
C PRO A 324 -16.93 -12.76 11.51
N ASP A 325 -16.74 -12.54 10.22
CA ASP A 325 -15.68 -13.16 9.41
C ASP A 325 -14.47 -12.25 9.19
N ALA A 326 -14.36 -11.11 9.88
CA ALA A 326 -13.20 -10.23 9.76
C ALA A 326 -11.89 -10.98 10.07
N GLY A 327 -10.87 -10.75 9.25
CA GLY A 327 -9.57 -11.39 9.31
C GLY A 327 -8.46 -10.40 9.69
N GLY A 328 -7.43 -10.92 10.34
CA GLY A 328 -6.19 -10.24 10.64
C GLY A 328 -5.05 -10.67 9.71
N LEU A 329 -4.13 -9.76 9.39
CA LEU A 329 -2.91 -10.04 8.64
C LEU A 329 -1.67 -9.51 9.38
N VAL A 330 -0.70 -10.38 9.62
CA VAL A 330 0.65 -10.00 10.07
C VAL A 330 1.60 -10.06 8.88
N ILE A 331 2.30 -8.96 8.62
CA ILE A 331 3.32 -8.87 7.57
C ILE A 331 4.68 -9.03 8.23
N ALA A 332 5.33 -10.17 8.01
CA ALA A 332 6.63 -10.50 8.58
C ALA A 332 7.79 -10.16 7.63
N THR A 333 8.96 -9.89 8.20
CA THR A 333 10.21 -9.64 7.46
C THR A 333 10.67 -10.84 6.63
N ASP A 334 10.65 -12.03 7.23
CA ASP A 334 11.15 -13.27 6.65
C ASP A 334 10.35 -14.50 7.15
N GLN A 335 10.66 -15.67 6.59
CA GLN A 335 9.97 -16.93 6.91
C GLN A 335 10.17 -17.40 8.34
N THR A 336 11.32 -17.10 8.94
CA THR A 336 11.62 -17.47 10.32
C THR A 336 10.75 -16.66 11.26
N ALA A 337 10.72 -15.34 11.07
CA ALA A 337 9.85 -14.43 11.81
C ALA A 337 8.37 -14.79 11.63
N ALA A 338 7.92 -15.09 10.39
CA ALA A 338 6.53 -15.49 10.15
C ALA A 338 6.11 -16.75 10.92
N ARG A 339 6.96 -17.77 10.97
CA ARG A 339 6.68 -19.00 11.74
C ARG A 339 6.66 -18.71 13.24
N ALA A 340 7.56 -17.87 13.74
CA ALA A 340 7.60 -17.48 15.14
C ALA A 340 6.36 -16.65 15.55
N TYR A 341 5.97 -15.65 14.76
CA TYR A 341 4.75 -14.87 14.98
C TYR A 341 3.49 -15.74 14.92
N ALA A 342 3.46 -16.74 14.04
CA ALA A 342 2.37 -17.70 13.96
C ALA A 342 2.23 -18.54 15.24
N ALA A 343 3.35 -18.94 15.86
CA ALA A 343 3.34 -19.63 17.14
C ALA A 343 2.80 -18.72 18.26
N ILE A 344 3.29 -17.48 18.34
CA ILE A 344 2.81 -16.49 19.31
C ILE A 344 1.30 -16.25 19.17
N LEU A 345 0.80 -16.08 17.94
CA LEU A 345 -0.63 -15.93 17.68
C LEU A 345 -1.44 -17.17 18.08
N ARG A 346 -0.91 -18.37 17.87
CA ARG A 346 -1.56 -19.60 18.32
C ARG A 346 -1.68 -19.64 19.83
N ASP A 347 -0.66 -19.21 20.56
CA ASP A 347 -0.68 -19.16 22.02
C ASP A 347 -1.66 -18.09 22.55
N ILE A 348 -1.76 -16.95 21.85
CA ILE A 348 -2.70 -15.87 22.19
C ILE A 348 -4.16 -16.29 21.93
N THR A 349 -4.42 -16.89 20.77
CA THR A 349 -5.79 -17.10 20.27
C THR A 349 -6.34 -18.50 20.52
N GLY A 350 -5.46 -19.47 20.81
CA GLY A 350 -5.79 -20.90 20.85
C GLY A 350 -5.96 -21.55 19.47
N GLU A 351 -5.93 -20.78 18.38
CA GLU A 351 -6.14 -21.25 17.00
C GLU A 351 -4.87 -21.08 16.16
N ALA A 352 -4.55 -22.06 15.31
CA ALA A 352 -3.40 -21.92 14.42
C ALA A 352 -3.71 -20.94 13.26
N PRO A 353 -2.88 -19.89 13.04
CA PRO A 353 -3.07 -18.97 11.93
C PRO A 353 -2.69 -19.61 10.59
N THR A 354 -3.22 -19.06 9.49
CA THR A 354 -2.80 -19.45 8.14
C THR A 354 -1.45 -18.84 7.82
N VAL A 355 -0.42 -19.67 7.68
CA VAL A 355 0.94 -19.21 7.32
C VAL A 355 1.15 -19.30 5.82
N VAL A 356 1.58 -18.20 5.21
CA VAL A 356 1.82 -18.05 3.77
C VAL A 356 3.27 -17.63 3.53
N LEU A 357 4.07 -18.54 3.00
CA LEU A 357 5.49 -18.32 2.70
C LEU A 357 5.69 -18.12 1.19
N SER A 358 6.67 -17.29 0.82
CA SER A 358 6.85 -16.72 -0.53
C SER A 358 7.24 -17.72 -1.62
N ASP A 359 7.72 -18.87 -1.24
CA ASP A 359 8.29 -19.94 -2.07
C ASP A 359 7.32 -21.09 -2.34
N ASP A 360 6.10 -21.04 -1.80
CA ASP A 360 5.15 -22.14 -1.90
C ASP A 360 4.20 -21.99 -3.10
N LYS A 361 4.22 -22.97 -4.02
CA LYS A 361 3.23 -23.07 -5.11
C LYS A 361 1.78 -23.11 -4.59
N ALA A 362 1.57 -23.52 -3.35
CA ALA A 362 0.27 -23.53 -2.67
C ALA A 362 -0.08 -22.20 -1.97
N ALA A 363 0.79 -21.18 -1.98
CA ALA A 363 0.54 -19.90 -1.33
C ALA A 363 -0.76 -19.24 -1.81
N SER A 364 -0.97 -19.12 -3.12
CA SER A 364 -2.20 -18.52 -3.67
C SER A 364 -3.47 -19.27 -3.23
N GLY A 365 -3.44 -20.61 -3.25
CA GLY A 365 -4.59 -21.43 -2.82
C GLY A 365 -4.87 -21.30 -1.32
N ARG A 366 -3.84 -21.13 -0.48
CA ARG A 366 -4.01 -20.88 0.97
C ARG A 366 -4.65 -19.52 1.23
N ILE A 367 -4.28 -18.49 0.47
CA ILE A 367 -4.85 -17.16 0.61
C ILE A 367 -6.31 -17.15 0.14
N GLU A 368 -6.63 -17.85 -0.94
CA GLU A 368 -8.02 -18.02 -1.40
C GLU A 368 -8.86 -18.78 -0.36
N THR A 369 -8.34 -19.89 0.17
CA THR A 369 -8.98 -20.64 1.25
C THR A 369 -9.20 -19.76 2.48
N PHE A 370 -8.19 -18.97 2.87
CA PHE A 370 -8.32 -18.01 3.97
C PHE A 370 -9.36 -16.95 3.65
N GLY A 371 -9.41 -16.42 2.42
CA GLY A 371 -10.35 -15.39 2.01
C GLY A 371 -11.82 -15.85 1.99
N GLN A 372 -12.06 -17.13 1.74
CA GLN A 372 -13.39 -17.75 1.78
C GLN A 372 -13.76 -18.33 3.17
N GLY A 373 -12.79 -18.47 4.06
CA GLY A 373 -12.96 -19.03 5.40
C GLY A 373 -13.28 -17.99 6.47
N THR A 374 -13.33 -18.45 7.73
CA THR A 374 -13.59 -17.63 8.92
C THR A 374 -12.40 -17.54 9.87
N ASN A 375 -11.28 -18.20 9.52
CA ASN A 375 -10.02 -18.19 10.27
C ASN A 375 -9.65 -16.76 10.66
N ARG A 376 -9.14 -16.58 11.89
CA ARG A 376 -8.89 -15.25 12.44
C ARG A 376 -7.69 -14.59 11.80
N TRP A 377 -6.56 -15.29 11.68
CA TRP A 377 -5.28 -14.69 11.34
C TRP A 377 -4.58 -15.35 10.16
N MET A 378 -3.94 -14.53 9.34
CA MET A 378 -2.97 -14.92 8.33
C MET A 378 -1.61 -14.26 8.65
N VAL A 379 -0.52 -15.00 8.48
CA VAL A 379 0.85 -14.48 8.59
C VAL A 379 1.56 -14.68 7.26
N ALA A 380 2.10 -13.61 6.69
CA ALA A 380 2.75 -13.62 5.37
C ALA A 380 4.13 -12.98 5.39
N VAL A 381 5.04 -13.46 4.54
CA VAL A 381 6.45 -13.01 4.47
C VAL A 381 6.70 -12.13 3.26
N ARG A 382 6.96 -10.83 3.45
CA ARG A 382 6.96 -9.88 2.32
C ARG A 382 5.67 -10.08 1.49
N MET A 383 5.57 -9.46 0.31
CA MET A 383 4.33 -9.53 -0.48
C MET A 383 4.17 -10.88 -1.18
N VAL A 384 3.71 -11.90 -0.45
CA VAL A 384 3.28 -13.18 -1.04
C VAL A 384 1.84 -13.04 -1.45
N SER A 385 1.65 -12.47 -2.64
CA SER A 385 0.43 -12.39 -3.47
C SER A 385 0.15 -10.97 -3.93
N GLU A 386 0.98 -10.45 -4.82
CA GLU A 386 0.47 -9.50 -5.80
C GLU A 386 -0.59 -10.22 -6.64
N GLY A 387 -1.85 -9.93 -6.32
CA GLY A 387 -3.00 -10.38 -7.09
C GLY A 387 -4.05 -11.21 -6.36
N VAL A 388 -3.83 -11.71 -5.14
CA VAL A 388 -4.93 -12.34 -4.39
C VAL A 388 -5.55 -11.31 -3.47
N ASP A 389 -6.82 -11.00 -3.71
CA ASP A 389 -7.58 -10.08 -2.88
C ASP A 389 -8.24 -10.81 -1.70
N VAL A 390 -8.16 -10.22 -0.52
CA VAL A 390 -8.80 -10.74 0.71
C VAL A 390 -9.62 -9.61 1.34
N PRO A 391 -10.84 -9.33 0.83
CA PRO A 391 -11.65 -8.20 1.29
C PRO A 391 -12.05 -8.25 2.77
N ARG A 392 -11.99 -9.43 3.40
CA ARG A 392 -12.32 -9.62 4.82
C ARG A 392 -11.20 -9.24 5.78
N LEU A 393 -9.98 -8.95 5.29
CA LEU A 393 -8.95 -8.37 6.16
C LEU A 393 -9.50 -7.10 6.79
N ALA A 394 -9.22 -6.84 8.06
CA ALA A 394 -9.68 -5.64 8.77
C ALA A 394 -8.65 -5.15 9.79
N VAL A 395 -7.83 -6.06 10.33
CA VAL A 395 -6.76 -5.72 11.28
C VAL A 395 -5.40 -6.11 10.70
N GLY A 396 -4.45 -5.20 10.68
CA GLY A 396 -3.09 -5.41 10.17
C GLY A 396 -2.04 -5.21 11.24
N VAL A 397 -0.97 -6.01 11.23
CA VAL A 397 0.23 -5.75 12.03
C VAL A 397 1.43 -5.65 11.09
N TYR A 398 2.03 -4.46 11.05
CA TYR A 398 3.20 -4.18 10.23
C TYR A 398 4.48 -4.62 10.97
N ALA A 399 4.75 -5.92 10.93
CA ALA A 399 5.87 -6.56 11.64
C ALA A 399 7.07 -6.80 10.70
N THR A 400 7.42 -5.79 9.90
CA THR A 400 8.53 -5.83 8.97
C THR A 400 9.37 -4.56 9.05
N SER A 401 10.65 -4.65 8.71
CA SER A 401 11.58 -3.52 8.66
C SER A 401 11.61 -2.78 7.31
N ALA A 402 10.77 -3.19 6.35
CA ALA A 402 10.67 -2.50 5.06
C ALA A 402 9.99 -1.13 5.25
N SER A 403 10.56 -0.08 4.66
CA SER A 403 10.04 1.29 4.78
C SER A 403 9.87 2.02 3.46
N THR A 404 9.99 1.35 2.32
CA THR A 404 9.78 1.99 1.03
C THR A 404 8.32 2.43 0.86
N PRO A 405 8.05 3.62 0.28
CA PRO A 405 6.69 4.11 0.06
C PRO A 405 5.81 3.13 -0.71
N LEU A 406 6.36 2.49 -1.76
CA LEU A 406 5.64 1.52 -2.58
C LEU A 406 5.21 0.31 -1.76
N PHE A 407 6.12 -0.28 -0.98
CA PHE A 407 5.82 -1.43 -0.15
C PHE A 407 4.76 -1.08 0.89
N PHE A 408 4.87 0.09 1.53
CA PHE A 408 3.88 0.56 2.50
C PHE A 408 2.50 0.74 1.85
N ALA A 409 2.42 1.43 0.72
CA ALA A 409 1.16 1.64 0.00
C ALA A 409 0.51 0.31 -0.45
N GLN A 410 1.31 -0.65 -0.92
CA GLN A 410 0.81 -1.98 -1.29
C GLN A 410 0.34 -2.78 -0.07
N ALA A 411 1.04 -2.69 1.06
CA ALA A 411 0.64 -3.31 2.32
C ALA A 411 -0.69 -2.73 2.83
N ILE A 412 -0.80 -1.41 2.91
CA ILE A 412 -2.03 -0.73 3.36
C ILE A 412 -3.18 -0.92 2.37
N GLY A 413 -2.90 -0.97 1.07
CA GLY A 413 -3.87 -1.23 0.01
C GLY A 413 -4.63 -2.56 0.13
N ARG A 414 -4.15 -3.51 0.97
CA ARG A 414 -4.88 -4.74 1.30
C ARG A 414 -6.01 -4.52 2.31
N PHE A 415 -5.96 -3.42 3.05
CA PHE A 415 -6.92 -3.07 4.09
C PHE A 415 -7.89 -1.96 3.66
N VAL A 416 -7.66 -1.26 2.56
CA VAL A 416 -8.55 -0.17 2.12
C VAL A 416 -9.84 -0.65 1.45
N ARG A 417 -9.91 -1.91 1.00
CA ARG A 417 -11.09 -2.42 0.31
C ARG A 417 -12.26 -2.57 1.27
N ALA A 418 -13.40 -1.97 0.93
CA ALA A 418 -14.63 -2.09 1.70
C ALA A 418 -15.52 -3.19 1.10
N ARG A 419 -16.08 -4.08 1.94
CA ARG A 419 -17.14 -5.01 1.52
C ARG A 419 -18.53 -4.42 1.74
N ARG A 420 -18.64 -3.58 2.77
CA ARG A 420 -19.85 -2.88 3.18
C ARG A 420 -19.49 -1.45 3.55
N ARG A 421 -20.41 -0.53 3.28
CA ARG A 421 -20.26 0.87 3.69
C ARG A 421 -20.13 0.95 5.22
N GLY A 422 -19.23 1.82 5.67
CA GLY A 422 -18.94 2.03 7.09
C GLY A 422 -17.97 1.01 7.68
N GLU A 423 -17.48 -0.01 6.96
CA GLU A 423 -16.36 -0.79 7.52
C GLU A 423 -15.15 0.10 7.78
N SER A 424 -14.35 -0.20 8.80
CA SER A 424 -13.05 0.44 9.05
C SER A 424 -11.95 -0.60 9.14
N ALA A 425 -10.71 -0.21 8.84
CA ALA A 425 -9.54 -1.02 9.05
C ALA A 425 -8.63 -0.43 10.13
N SER A 426 -7.85 -1.28 10.80
CA SER A 426 -6.93 -0.88 11.85
C SER A 426 -5.58 -1.52 11.62
N VAL A 427 -4.53 -0.70 11.45
CA VAL A 427 -3.18 -1.18 11.17
C VAL A 427 -2.25 -0.75 12.30
N PHE A 428 -1.60 -1.71 12.92
CA PHE A 428 -0.64 -1.52 14.00
C PHE A 428 0.74 -1.25 13.42
N LEU A 429 1.31 -0.09 13.75
CA LEU A 429 2.62 0.37 13.28
C LEU A 429 3.58 0.58 14.46
N PRO A 430 4.87 0.24 14.31
CA PRO A 430 5.88 0.70 15.25
C PRO A 430 6.10 2.22 15.11
N ASN A 431 6.40 2.91 16.22
CA ASN A 431 6.69 4.33 16.24
C ASN A 431 8.07 4.63 15.62
N VAL A 432 8.11 4.65 14.29
CA VAL A 432 9.28 4.90 13.46
C VAL A 432 8.98 6.09 12.55
N PRO A 433 9.78 7.18 12.59
CA PRO A 433 9.48 8.41 11.84
C PRO A 433 9.19 8.21 10.35
N GLN A 434 9.92 7.29 9.71
CA GLN A 434 9.71 6.94 8.30
C GLN A 434 8.29 6.40 8.05
N LEU A 435 7.83 5.42 8.83
CA LEU A 435 6.48 4.88 8.69
C LEU A 435 5.39 5.90 9.02
N LEU A 436 5.64 6.78 10.00
CA LEU A 436 4.70 7.84 10.34
C LEU A 436 4.60 8.89 9.22
N SER A 437 5.70 9.21 8.53
CA SER A 437 5.66 10.06 7.33
C SER A 437 4.76 9.46 6.26
N LEU A 438 4.94 8.17 5.96
CA LEU A 438 4.15 7.46 4.95
C LEU A 438 2.66 7.37 5.33
N ALA A 439 2.36 7.13 6.60
CA ALA A 439 0.99 7.14 7.11
C ALA A 439 0.34 8.52 6.95
N ASN A 440 1.07 9.59 7.31
CA ASN A 440 0.61 10.97 7.14
C ASN A 440 0.45 11.36 5.68
N GLU A 441 1.32 10.89 4.78
CA GLU A 441 1.19 11.13 3.33
C GLU A 441 -0.08 10.49 2.76
N LEU A 442 -0.39 9.25 3.16
CA LEU A 442 -1.64 8.59 2.80
C LEU A 442 -2.87 9.37 3.33
N GLU A 443 -2.75 9.97 4.51
CA GLU A 443 -3.79 10.83 5.08
C GLU A 443 -3.88 12.20 4.37
N ARG A 444 -2.78 12.82 3.94
CA ARG A 444 -2.82 14.09 3.20
C ARG A 444 -3.50 13.96 1.83
N GLU A 445 -3.29 12.85 1.13
CA GLU A 445 -4.05 12.55 -0.10
C GLU A 445 -5.58 12.53 0.14
N ARG A 446 -6.01 12.36 1.40
CA ARG A 446 -7.40 12.40 1.80
C ARG A 446 -7.92 13.82 1.94
N ASP A 447 -7.20 14.66 2.68
CA ASP A 447 -7.66 16.00 3.07
C ASP A 447 -7.72 16.96 1.88
N HIS A 448 -6.79 16.82 0.93
CA HIS A 448 -6.82 17.55 -0.35
C HIS A 448 -8.09 17.29 -1.20
N ALA A 449 -8.84 16.22 -0.92
CA ALA A 449 -10.10 15.95 -1.61
C ALA A 449 -11.33 16.63 -0.95
N LEU A 450 -11.22 17.02 0.33
CA LEU A 450 -12.32 17.60 1.12
C LEU A 450 -12.41 19.13 0.98
N ASP A 451 -11.27 19.82 0.93
CA ASP A 451 -11.23 21.27 0.72
C ASP A 451 -11.24 21.62 -0.78
N ARG A 452 -12.44 21.69 -1.37
CA ARG A 452 -12.64 22.46 -2.61
C ARG A 452 -12.66 23.96 -2.26
N GLY A 453 -11.49 24.55 -2.14
CA GLY A 453 -11.35 25.99 -1.94
C GLY A 453 -9.88 26.42 -1.88
N GLU A 454 -9.43 27.03 -2.98
CA GLU A 454 -8.14 27.71 -3.17
C GLU A 454 -6.90 26.80 -3.32
N LYS A 455 -6.16 27.09 -4.39
CA LYS A 455 -4.83 26.56 -4.64
C LYS A 455 -3.91 27.09 -3.54
N ASP A 456 -3.35 26.19 -2.75
CA ASP A 456 -1.99 26.35 -2.26
C ASP A 456 -1.14 25.23 -2.84
N ASP A 457 -0.34 25.65 -3.81
CA ASP A 457 0.72 24.91 -4.47
C ASP A 457 1.93 24.88 -3.54
N ASP A 458 1.86 24.04 -2.50
CA ASP A 458 3.02 23.70 -1.67
C ASP A 458 3.27 22.18 -1.77
N GLY A 459 3.34 21.68 -3.00
CA GLY A 459 3.63 20.29 -3.27
C GLY A 459 5.12 20.00 -3.20
N LEU A 460 5.76 19.96 -2.01
CA LEU A 460 7.22 19.78 -1.95
C LEU A 460 7.77 19.13 -0.65
N ASP A 461 8.31 17.90 -0.71
CA ASP A 461 9.78 17.59 -0.63
C ASP A 461 10.14 16.09 -0.85
N ASP A 462 9.92 15.57 -2.06
CA ASP A 462 10.27 14.18 -2.43
C ASP A 462 11.78 13.90 -2.54
N SER A 463 12.63 14.94 -2.43
CA SER A 463 14.09 14.77 -2.39
C SER A 463 14.56 13.95 -1.19
N LEU A 464 13.76 13.96 -0.11
CA LEU A 464 13.99 13.18 1.11
C LEU A 464 13.61 11.69 0.93
N LEU A 465 12.61 11.38 0.10
CA LEU A 465 12.14 10.02 -0.19
C LEU A 465 13.14 9.27 -1.09
N ASP A 466 13.64 9.95 -2.12
CA ASP A 466 14.71 9.45 -3.01
C ASP A 466 16.03 9.16 -2.29
N ALA A 467 16.35 9.95 -1.26
CA ALA A 467 17.53 9.73 -0.43
C ALA A 467 17.35 8.49 0.45
N ALA A 468 16.13 8.24 0.95
CA ALA A 468 15.81 7.07 1.75
C ALA A 468 15.92 5.76 0.95
N GLU A 469 15.40 5.72 -0.29
CA GLU A 469 15.48 4.51 -1.13
C GLU A 469 16.91 4.17 -1.58
N ARG A 470 17.77 5.17 -1.81
CA ARG A 470 19.19 4.94 -2.16
C ARG A 470 20.03 4.47 -0.97
N GLU A 471 19.78 5.01 0.22
CA GLU A 471 20.45 4.54 1.46
C GLU A 471 20.04 3.10 1.80
N GLU A 472 18.78 2.70 1.56
CA GLU A 472 18.27 1.36 1.88
C GLU A 472 18.87 0.27 0.97
N LYS A 473 18.95 0.49 -0.35
CA LYS A 473 19.60 -0.46 -1.28
C LYS A 473 21.08 -0.69 -0.94
N ALA A 474 21.77 0.34 -0.47
CA ALA A 474 23.16 0.22 0.01
C ALA A 474 23.26 -0.50 1.37
N SER A 475 22.20 -0.43 2.19
CA SER A 475 22.13 -1.15 3.48
C SER A 475 21.78 -2.62 3.31
N ASP A 476 20.97 -2.98 2.31
CA ASP A 476 20.61 -4.38 1.99
C ASP A 476 21.82 -5.15 1.44
N GLU A 477 22.75 -4.49 0.72
CA GLU A 477 24.01 -5.12 0.26
C GLU A 477 25.02 -5.36 1.40
N LEU A 478 24.80 -4.78 2.58
CA LEU A 478 25.59 -4.99 3.81
C LEU A 478 25.03 -6.13 4.70
N GLU A 479 24.07 -6.92 4.19
CA GLU A 479 23.50 -8.12 4.81
C GLU A 479 24.50 -9.29 4.86
N GLN A 480 25.56 -9.13 5.64
CA GLN A 480 26.30 -10.27 6.17
C GLN A 480 26.00 -10.42 7.66
N GLU A 481 25.47 -11.60 7.94
CA GLU A 481 25.18 -12.29 9.20
C GLU A 481 26.28 -12.09 10.25
N PHE A 482 26.12 -11.18 11.23
CA PHE A 482 26.98 -11.20 12.42
C PHE A 482 26.35 -10.64 13.71
N SER A 483 26.68 -11.33 14.82
CA SER A 483 26.19 -11.27 16.21
C SER A 483 25.55 -9.96 16.71
N TYR A 484 24.23 -9.91 16.59
CA TYR A 484 23.35 -8.96 17.26
C TYR A 484 22.54 -9.73 18.32
N GLN A 485 22.36 -9.17 19.52
CA GLN A 485 21.57 -9.80 20.58
C GLN A 485 20.59 -8.80 21.18
N ALA A 486 19.28 -9.06 21.04
CA ALA A 486 18.25 -8.35 21.78
C ALA A 486 18.34 -8.71 23.26
N LEU A 487 18.28 -7.70 24.14
CA LEU A 487 18.34 -7.87 25.59
C LEU A 487 16.99 -7.64 26.26
N GLY A 488 16.09 -6.92 25.61
CA GLY A 488 14.71 -6.72 26.06
C GLY A 488 13.98 -5.65 25.26
N SER A 489 12.67 -5.80 25.13
CA SER A 489 11.79 -4.83 24.48
C SER A 489 10.49 -4.71 25.26
N VAL A 490 9.99 -3.49 25.49
CA VAL A 490 8.68 -3.26 26.13
C VAL A 490 7.83 -2.40 25.21
N ALA A 491 6.59 -2.80 24.94
CA ALA A 491 5.64 -2.05 24.11
C ALA A 491 4.80 -1.06 24.93
N HIS A 492 4.52 0.09 24.33
CA HIS A 492 3.58 1.10 24.82
C HIS A 492 2.71 1.56 23.65
N PHE A 493 1.39 1.63 23.86
CA PHE A 493 0.51 2.34 22.94
C PHE A 493 0.85 3.82 23.03
N ASP A 494 1.08 4.49 21.89
CA ASP A 494 1.46 5.90 21.87
C ASP A 494 0.30 6.79 21.42
N ARG A 495 -0.20 6.56 20.20
CA ARG A 495 -1.28 7.34 19.58
C ARG A 495 -2.01 6.54 18.50
N VAL A 496 -3.20 7.01 18.13
CA VAL A 496 -3.89 6.68 16.87
C VAL A 496 -3.68 7.84 15.91
N LEU A 497 -3.24 7.55 14.69
CA LEU A 497 -3.28 8.51 13.58
C LEU A 497 -4.57 8.30 12.80
N TYR A 498 -5.29 9.39 12.59
CA TYR A 498 -6.47 9.48 11.76
C TYR A 498 -6.71 10.95 11.36
N ASP A 499 -7.06 11.24 10.11
CA ASP A 499 -7.46 12.61 9.69
C ASP A 499 -6.38 13.68 9.86
N GLY A 500 -5.11 13.32 9.62
CA GLY A 500 -3.97 14.21 9.80
C GLY A 500 -3.78 14.62 11.27
N ARG A 501 -4.50 13.98 12.19
CA ARG A 501 -4.54 14.27 13.62
C ARG A 501 -4.08 13.07 14.42
N GLU A 502 -3.50 13.41 15.56
CA GLU A 502 -3.02 12.43 16.53
C GLU A 502 -3.97 12.39 17.72
N PHE A 503 -4.46 11.19 18.02
CA PHE A 503 -5.36 10.95 19.14
C PHE A 503 -4.74 10.00 20.14
N GLY A 504 -4.95 10.28 21.43
CA GLY A 504 -4.44 9.45 22.51
C GLY A 504 -3.11 9.93 23.09
N GLN A 505 -2.66 9.22 24.11
CA GLN A 505 -1.43 9.46 24.86
C GLN A 505 -0.81 8.12 25.27
N LEU A 506 0.50 8.12 25.53
CA LEU A 506 1.29 6.98 26.02
C LEU A 506 0.54 6.17 27.10
N ALA A 507 0.23 4.91 26.79
CA ALA A 507 -0.42 3.93 27.65
C ALA A 507 0.30 2.58 27.59
N VAL A 508 0.20 1.80 28.67
CA VAL A 508 0.72 0.43 28.70
C VAL A 508 -0.31 -0.50 28.04
N PRO A 509 0.10 -1.47 27.20
CA PRO A 509 -0.84 -2.40 26.58
C PRO A 509 -1.61 -3.22 27.63
N GLY A 510 -2.89 -3.45 27.38
CA GLY A 510 -3.82 -4.12 28.28
C GLY A 510 -4.48 -3.22 29.33
N THR A 511 -4.28 -1.90 29.26
CA THR A 511 -4.90 -0.94 30.19
C THR A 511 -6.26 -0.42 29.66
N PRO A 512 -7.17 0.04 30.53
CA PRO A 512 -8.45 0.64 30.10
C PRO A 512 -8.26 1.82 29.13
N GLU A 513 -7.18 2.58 29.28
CA GLU A 513 -6.82 3.69 28.39
C GLU A 513 -6.53 3.23 26.96
N GLU A 514 -5.96 2.03 26.77
CA GLU A 514 -5.77 1.43 25.45
C GLU A 514 -7.08 0.82 24.92
N GLU A 515 -7.85 0.15 25.79
CA GLU A 515 -9.15 -0.44 25.44
C GLU A 515 -10.13 0.60 24.90
N GLU A 516 -10.06 1.83 25.41
CA GLU A 516 -10.79 2.96 24.88
C GLU A 516 -10.50 3.26 23.41
N PHE A 517 -9.34 2.92 22.84
CA PHE A 517 -9.06 3.07 21.40
C PHE A 517 -9.26 1.77 20.62
N LEU A 518 -8.98 0.61 21.24
CA LEU A 518 -9.17 -0.70 20.61
C LEU A 518 -10.66 -1.04 20.41
N GLY A 519 -11.55 -0.59 21.29
CA GLY A 519 -12.99 -0.86 21.26
C GLY A 519 -13.79 0.01 20.27
N LEU A 520 -13.18 0.53 19.20
CA LEU A 520 -13.96 1.22 18.15
C LEU A 520 -14.89 0.19 17.46
N PRO A 521 -16.15 0.51 17.15
CA PRO A 521 -16.97 -0.40 16.35
C PRO A 521 -16.30 -0.77 15.02
N GLY A 522 -16.57 -1.97 14.50
CA GLY A 522 -16.07 -2.40 13.19
C GLY A 522 -16.76 -1.64 12.05
N LEU A 523 -18.00 -1.20 12.30
CA LEU A 523 -18.82 -0.38 11.41
C LEU A 523 -18.92 1.06 11.94
N LEU A 524 -18.19 1.98 11.31
CA LEU A 524 -18.19 3.41 11.57
C LEU A 524 -18.16 4.18 10.24
N GLU A 525 -19.09 5.11 10.06
CA GLU A 525 -18.96 6.11 8.98
C GLU A 525 -17.75 7.01 9.27
N PRO A 526 -16.98 7.45 8.25
CA PRO A 526 -15.77 8.23 8.42
C PRO A 526 -15.93 9.44 9.35
N GLU A 527 -17.03 10.18 9.23
CA GLU A 527 -17.29 11.38 10.02
C GLU A 527 -17.44 11.08 11.53
N HIS A 528 -18.00 9.91 11.87
CA HIS A 528 -18.18 9.49 13.27
C HIS A 528 -16.88 8.99 13.91
N VAL A 529 -15.92 8.51 13.12
CA VAL A 529 -14.61 8.06 13.63
C VAL A 529 -13.91 9.22 14.34
N HIS A 530 -13.91 10.40 13.71
CA HIS A 530 -13.30 11.61 14.26
C HIS A 530 -13.91 12.01 15.61
N GLU A 531 -15.25 12.11 15.66
CA GLU A 531 -15.97 12.52 16.87
C GLU A 531 -15.76 11.53 18.02
N LEU A 532 -15.75 10.23 17.72
CA LEU A 532 -15.46 9.18 18.71
C LEU A 532 -14.04 9.26 19.25
N LEU A 533 -13.05 9.50 18.40
CA LEU A 533 -11.65 9.66 18.80
C LEU A 533 -11.45 10.90 19.69
N MET A 534 -12.07 12.03 19.34
CA MET A 534 -12.08 13.24 20.17
C MET A 534 -12.73 12.98 21.55
N GLN A 535 -13.87 12.28 21.56
CA GLN A 535 -14.56 11.93 22.80
C GLN A 535 -13.69 11.03 23.69
N ARG A 536 -13.04 10.01 23.11
CA ARG A 536 -12.14 9.08 23.82
C ARG A 536 -10.90 9.78 24.37
N GLN A 537 -10.25 10.64 23.59
CA GLN A 537 -9.11 11.45 24.06
C GLN A 537 -9.49 12.32 25.28
N SER A 538 -10.69 12.92 25.27
CA SER A 538 -11.18 13.71 26.40
C SER A 538 -11.42 12.87 27.67
N ARG A 539 -11.83 11.60 27.52
CA ARG A 539 -12.04 10.65 28.63
C ARG A 539 -10.72 10.13 29.18
N GLN A 540 -9.80 9.72 28.31
CA GLN A 540 -8.45 9.27 28.68
C GLN A 540 -7.71 10.32 29.52
N SER A 541 -7.75 11.60 29.10
CA SER A 541 -7.13 12.69 29.86
C SER A 541 -7.71 12.89 31.26
N ARG A 542 -9.00 12.57 31.47
CA ARG A 542 -9.65 12.61 32.79
C ARG A 542 -9.24 11.41 33.65
N HIS A 543 -9.24 10.19 33.09
CA HIS A 543 -8.83 8.97 33.80
C HIS A 543 -7.38 9.05 34.27
N ARG A 544 -6.47 9.55 33.43
CA ARG A 544 -5.07 9.78 33.79
C ARG A 544 -4.90 10.75 34.95
N ARG A 545 -5.58 11.91 34.93
CA ARG A 545 -5.53 12.89 36.04
C ARG A 545 -5.96 12.27 37.36
N VAL A 546 -6.98 11.40 37.33
CA VAL A 546 -7.45 10.69 38.52
C VAL A 546 -6.42 9.66 39.00
N ARG A 547 -5.77 8.94 38.07
CA ARG A 547 -4.73 7.97 38.38
C ARG A 547 -3.46 8.62 38.94
N GLU A 548 -2.97 9.68 38.31
CA GLU A 548 -1.82 10.45 38.78
C GLU A 548 -2.06 11.05 40.17
N ALA A 549 -3.29 11.54 40.43
CA ALA A 549 -3.67 12.02 41.76
C ALA A 549 -3.68 10.90 42.82
N ARG A 550 -4.07 9.67 42.44
CA ARG A 550 -4.06 8.47 43.30
C ARG A 550 -2.63 7.95 43.53
N GLU A 551 -1.79 7.92 42.50
CA GLU A 551 -0.40 7.50 42.60
C GLU A 551 0.43 8.47 43.46
N GLN A 552 0.15 9.78 43.38
CA GLN A 552 0.75 10.79 44.26
C GLN A 552 0.35 10.63 45.73
N THR A 553 -0.82 10.06 46.02
CA THR A 553 -1.28 9.82 47.39
C THR A 553 -0.88 8.47 47.97
N ALA A 554 -0.56 7.47 47.13
CA ALA A 554 -0.34 6.09 47.57
C ALA A 554 1.13 5.71 47.87
N GLY A 555 2.13 6.50 47.48
CA GLY A 555 3.54 6.14 47.66
C GLY A 555 3.94 4.99 46.72
N ALA A 556 4.76 5.29 45.72
CA ALA A 556 5.02 4.44 44.56
C ALA A 556 5.44 3.00 44.93
N THR A 557 4.67 2.01 44.47
CA THR A 557 5.11 0.63 44.29
C THR A 557 5.50 0.43 42.83
N GLU A 558 6.56 -0.34 42.56
CA GLU A 558 7.18 -0.60 41.25
C GLU A 558 6.18 -1.17 40.21
N ALA A 559 5.40 -0.31 39.56
CA ALA A 559 4.77 -0.61 38.28
C ALA A 559 5.76 -0.26 37.15
N PRO A 560 5.71 -0.91 35.97
CA PRO A 560 6.50 -0.48 34.82
C PRO A 560 6.17 0.98 34.50
N ALA A 561 7.09 1.87 34.87
CA ALA A 561 6.90 3.30 34.75
C ALA A 561 6.86 3.69 33.28
N LEU A 562 5.86 4.49 32.90
CA LEU A 562 5.87 5.21 31.63
C LEU A 562 7.18 6.02 31.57
N PRO A 563 7.96 5.95 30.48
CA PRO A 563 9.20 6.70 30.39
C PRO A 563 8.91 8.19 30.54
N ALA A 564 9.71 8.88 31.35
CA ALA A 564 9.58 10.32 31.52
C ALA A 564 9.73 11.00 30.15
N PRO A 565 8.82 11.92 29.76
CA PRO A 565 8.93 12.63 28.50
C PRO A 565 10.25 13.42 28.48
N LEU A 566 11.17 13.05 27.59
CA LEU A 566 12.45 13.74 27.45
C LEU A 566 12.18 15.03 26.67
N HIS A 567 12.18 16.17 27.38
CA HIS A 567 11.76 17.47 26.86
C HIS A 567 12.77 18.15 25.91
N ARG A 568 13.90 17.52 25.58
CA ARG A 568 15.01 18.14 24.86
C ARG A 568 15.46 17.31 23.67
N THR A 569 15.76 17.98 22.57
CA THR A 569 16.27 17.35 21.35
C THR A 569 17.67 16.76 21.57
N LEU A 570 18.10 15.79 20.75
CA LEU A 570 19.47 15.25 20.80
C LEU A 570 20.54 16.35 20.71
N ARG A 571 20.31 17.38 19.90
CA ARG A 571 21.24 18.51 19.74
C ARG A 571 21.39 19.28 21.05
N GLU A 572 20.28 19.60 21.69
CA GLU A 572 20.26 20.32 22.98
C GLU A 572 20.89 19.50 24.10
N GLN A 573 20.62 18.20 24.15
CA GLN A 573 21.23 17.31 25.13
C GLN A 573 22.75 17.19 24.93
N ARG A 574 23.22 17.07 23.68
CA ARG A 574 24.66 17.04 23.37
C ARG A 574 25.32 18.36 23.74
N GLN A 575 24.70 19.49 23.41
CA GLN A 575 25.21 20.81 23.80
C GLN A 575 25.25 20.98 25.32
N LEU A 576 24.20 20.58 26.02
CA LEU A 576 24.15 20.63 27.48
C LEU A 576 25.23 19.73 28.10
N LEU A 577 25.34 18.48 27.65
CA LEU A 577 26.34 17.53 28.13
C LEU A 577 27.74 18.11 27.94
N ASN A 578 28.07 18.62 26.75
CA ASN A 578 29.36 19.26 26.48
C ASN A 578 29.59 20.49 27.37
N SER A 579 28.57 21.31 27.62
CA SER A 579 28.70 22.45 28.53
C SER A 579 29.00 22.01 29.97
N LEU A 580 28.32 20.96 30.46
CA LEU A 580 28.51 20.42 31.81
C LEU A 580 29.86 19.74 31.96
N VAL A 581 30.32 19.00 30.94
CA VAL A 581 31.67 18.43 30.89
C VAL A 581 32.71 19.54 30.93
N GLY A 582 32.52 20.64 30.20
CA GLY A 582 33.42 21.79 30.23
C GLY A 582 33.44 22.54 31.58
N VAL A 583 32.35 22.51 32.35
CA VAL A 583 32.32 23.04 33.73
C VAL A 583 33.06 22.08 34.68
N TYR A 584 32.73 20.79 34.63
CA TYR A 584 33.31 19.78 35.50
C TYR A 584 34.82 19.62 35.27
N ALA A 585 35.27 19.56 34.01
CA ALA A 585 36.69 19.47 33.64
C ALA A 585 37.52 20.64 34.19
N ARG A 586 36.95 21.85 34.23
CA ARG A 586 37.59 23.03 34.83
C ARG A 586 37.67 22.94 36.36
N GLN A 587 36.70 22.31 37.01
CA GLN A 587 36.68 22.12 38.46
C GLN A 587 37.58 20.96 38.91
N SER A 588 37.62 19.86 38.15
CA SER A 588 38.40 18.65 38.48
C SER A 588 39.85 18.70 37.98
N GLY A 589 40.18 19.59 37.03
CA GLY A 589 41.49 19.64 36.39
C GLY A 589 41.74 18.53 35.37
N GLU A 590 40.74 17.72 35.05
CA GLU A 590 40.85 16.62 34.09
C GLU A 590 40.67 17.07 32.64
N PRO A 591 41.35 16.43 31.67
CA PRO A 591 41.11 16.69 30.25
C PRO A 591 39.67 16.34 29.83
N HIS A 592 39.09 17.15 28.94
CA HIS A 592 37.71 16.99 28.45
C HIS A 592 37.41 15.57 27.88
N GLY A 593 38.40 14.95 27.23
CA GLY A 593 38.29 13.59 26.72
C GLY A 593 38.27 12.50 27.80
N ALA A 594 38.96 12.72 28.92
CA ALA A 594 38.99 11.80 30.06
C ALA A 594 37.64 11.76 30.78
N VAL A 595 37.00 12.92 30.97
CA VAL A 595 35.65 13.01 31.55
C VAL A 595 34.63 12.26 30.69
N HIS A 596 34.68 12.40 29.36
CA HIS A 596 33.80 11.60 28.48
C HIS A 596 34.09 10.09 28.53
N ALA A 597 35.36 9.68 28.68
CA ALA A 597 35.72 8.27 28.85
C ALA A 597 35.21 7.73 30.19
N GLU A 598 35.31 8.51 31.27
CA GLU A 598 34.80 8.15 32.59
C GLU A 598 33.27 8.02 32.59
N LEU A 599 32.56 8.99 32.00
CA LEU A 599 31.10 8.95 31.88
C LEU A 599 30.63 7.73 31.07
N ARG A 600 31.38 7.33 30.03
CA ARG A 600 31.11 6.08 29.30
C ARG A 600 31.36 4.85 30.15
N ARG A 601 32.44 4.82 30.93
CA ARG A 601 32.75 3.70 31.83
C ARG A 601 31.68 3.51 32.91
N ILE A 602 31.09 4.60 33.41
CA ILE A 602 30.13 4.56 34.53
C ILE A 602 28.70 4.40 34.03
N CYS A 603 28.28 5.18 33.03
CA CYS A 603 26.90 5.14 32.53
C CYS A 603 26.70 4.10 31.42
N GLY A 604 27.77 3.53 30.87
CA GLY A 604 27.72 2.65 29.71
C GLY A 604 27.44 3.38 28.39
N GLY A 605 27.42 2.59 27.31
CA GLY A 605 27.03 3.03 25.97
C GLY A 605 28.15 3.72 25.15
N PRO A 606 27.87 4.00 23.86
CA PRO A 606 28.85 4.42 22.86
C PRO A 606 29.29 5.88 23.04
N ALA A 607 30.15 6.35 22.12
CA ALA A 607 30.55 7.76 22.04
C ALA A 607 29.35 8.70 21.87
N VAL A 608 29.47 9.95 22.35
CA VAL A 608 28.40 10.97 22.34
C VAL A 608 27.67 11.12 20.98
N PRO A 609 28.35 11.07 19.80
CA PRO A 609 27.67 11.15 18.51
C PRO A 609 26.70 10.00 18.22
N GLN A 610 26.93 8.83 18.83
CA GLN A 610 26.14 7.60 18.67
C GLN A 610 25.28 7.29 19.90
N ALA A 611 25.37 8.10 20.96
CA ALA A 611 24.62 7.90 22.19
C ALA A 611 23.15 8.29 22.00
N THR A 612 22.27 7.51 22.62
CA THR A 612 20.82 7.72 22.60
C THR A 612 20.41 8.83 23.57
N VAL A 613 19.17 9.33 23.44
CA VAL A 613 18.63 10.39 24.32
C VAL A 613 18.69 9.96 25.80
N ALA A 614 18.32 8.72 26.09
CA ALA A 614 18.36 8.15 27.45
C ALA A 614 19.78 8.11 28.02
N GLN A 615 20.76 7.69 27.22
CA GLN A 615 22.16 7.63 27.64
C GLN A 615 22.77 9.03 27.85
N LEU A 616 22.43 10.00 26.99
CA LEU A 616 22.84 11.38 27.16
C LEU A 616 22.24 11.97 28.44
N GLN A 617 20.96 11.70 28.71
CA GLN A 617 20.28 12.15 29.91
C GLN A 617 20.91 11.55 31.17
N ALA A 618 21.19 10.24 31.20
CA ALA A 618 21.89 9.59 32.32
C ALA A 618 23.26 10.22 32.61
N ARG A 619 24.03 10.54 31.56
CA ARG A 619 25.33 11.23 31.69
C ARG A 619 25.18 12.65 32.22
N ILE A 620 24.16 13.39 31.76
CA ILE A 620 23.82 14.73 32.23
C ILE A 620 23.47 14.73 33.71
N ASP A 621 22.64 13.78 34.15
CA ASP A 621 22.16 13.72 35.53
C ASP A 621 23.28 13.33 36.50
N LEU A 622 24.17 12.40 36.08
CA LEU A 622 25.38 12.09 36.84
C LEU A 622 26.29 13.32 37.01
N LEU A 623 26.53 14.08 35.92
CA LEU A 623 27.33 15.29 36.01
C LEU A 623 26.67 16.38 36.86
N ARG A 624 25.35 16.53 36.77
CA ARG A 624 24.62 17.49 37.61
C ARG A 624 24.72 17.15 39.09
N ALA A 625 24.69 15.87 39.44
CA ALA A 625 24.92 15.42 40.81
C ALA A 625 26.34 15.79 41.28
N ARG A 626 27.35 15.59 40.43
CA ARG A 626 28.76 15.88 40.73
C ARG A 626 29.15 17.36 40.73
N VAL A 627 28.44 18.20 39.99
CA VAL A 627 28.68 19.66 39.95
C VAL A 627 27.96 20.39 41.09
N ARG A 628 26.96 19.75 41.71
CA ARG A 628 26.24 20.27 42.90
C ARG A 628 26.87 19.84 44.22
N SER A 629 27.73 18.82 44.21
CA SER A 629 28.62 18.45 45.33
C SER A 629 29.91 19.24 45.24
#